data_AF-X1JAE1-F1
#
_entry.id   AF-X1JAE1-F1
#
_cell.length_a   1.000
_cell.length_b   1.000
_cell.length_c   1.000
_cell.angle_alpha   90.00
_cell.angle_beta   90.00
_cell.angle_gamma   90.00
#
_symmetry.space_group_name_H-M   'P 1'
#
loop_
_entity.id
_entity.type
_entity.pdbx_description
1 polymer ?
#
loop_
_entity_poly.entity_id
_entity_poly.type
_entity_poly.pdbx_seq_one_letter_code
_entity_poly.pdbx_strand_id
1 'polypeptide(L)'
;IDFLATNQTWIQGIERRRPDILLFINGIPVVDIEAKTASYGHIDWAEGAKQTGRYDKEIPNLYYSNCFCAGVNELRMKYGIPGERLQYWQQWRDPYPHTHVPSFNEMKCTIYGIFDQANLLDLIQNFIVFETEHGQTIKKMARYQQFRAANKIVARALGIDQESGRRRGIIWHTQGSGKSLTMLFAARKLWNNPKLKQPTIIIVVDREQLQDQMIGELFNTNSENVAVAMSIQDLRRLVGEGDGYRGIIVTIVNKFEGMQVELSKRSNIVMLV
;
A
#
# COMPACT_ATOMS: atom_id res chain seq x y z
N ILE A 1 -6.84 -19.11 6.70
CA ILE A 1 -5.63 -18.66 5.97
C ILE A 1 -4.47 -19.35 6.63
N ASP A 2 -3.65 -20.04 5.85
CA ASP A 2 -2.48 -20.76 6.34
C ASP A 2 -1.20 -19.93 6.11
N PHE A 3 -0.28 -19.97 7.08
CA PHE A 3 0.98 -19.23 7.06
C PHE A 3 2.13 -20.19 7.34
N LEU A 4 3.12 -20.20 6.47
CA LEU A 4 4.31 -21.04 6.61
C LEU A 4 5.57 -20.22 6.42
N ALA A 5 6.50 -20.33 7.38
CA ALA A 5 7.86 -19.84 7.22
C ALA A 5 8.78 -21.04 7.06
N THR A 6 9.59 -21.04 6.01
CA THR A 6 10.59 -22.08 5.78
C THR A 6 11.99 -21.51 5.93
N ASN A 7 12.94 -22.36 6.32
CA ASN A 7 14.35 -22.01 6.34
C ASN A 7 15.07 -22.77 5.23
N GLN A 8 15.87 -22.07 4.43
CA GLN A 8 16.85 -22.69 3.55
C GLN A 8 16.21 -23.73 2.60
N THR A 9 15.13 -23.33 1.93
CA THR A 9 14.38 -24.20 1.00
C THR A 9 15.00 -24.14 -0.39
N TRP A 10 15.25 -25.31 -1.00
CA TRP A 10 15.78 -25.36 -2.35
C TRP A 10 14.69 -25.04 -3.38
N ILE A 11 14.94 -24.06 -4.24
CA ILE A 11 14.09 -23.71 -5.36
C ILE A 11 14.85 -23.98 -6.66
N GLN A 12 14.19 -24.68 -7.58
CA GLN A 12 14.70 -24.92 -8.92
C GLN A 12 14.08 -23.90 -9.88
N GLY A 13 14.92 -23.15 -10.59
CA GLY A 13 14.56 -22.29 -11.71
C GLY A 13 15.55 -22.49 -12.86
N ILE A 14 16.04 -21.39 -13.42
CA ILE A 14 17.16 -21.42 -14.39
C ILE A 14 18.41 -21.96 -13.69
N GLU A 15 18.65 -21.49 -12.47
CA GLU A 15 19.63 -22.08 -11.55
C GLU A 15 18.94 -22.70 -10.34
N ARG A 16 19.70 -23.47 -9.57
CA ARG A 16 19.27 -23.98 -8.27
C ARG A 16 19.75 -23.04 -7.18
N ARG A 17 18.81 -22.45 -6.43
CA ARG A 17 19.09 -21.51 -5.35
C ARG A 17 18.38 -21.90 -4.06
N ARG A 18 18.87 -21.35 -2.95
CA ARG A 18 18.40 -21.68 -1.60
C ARG A 18 18.23 -20.39 -0.81
N PRO A 19 17.05 -19.74 -0.92
CA PRO A 19 16.79 -18.54 -0.14
C PRO A 19 16.79 -18.82 1.36
N ASP A 20 17.22 -17.84 2.14
CA ASP A 20 17.46 -18.06 3.57
C ASP A 20 16.16 -18.32 4.33
N ILE A 21 15.15 -17.46 4.13
CA ILE A 21 13.82 -17.60 4.70
C ILE A 21 12.78 -17.25 3.64
N LEU A 22 11.83 -18.17 3.41
CA LEU A 22 10.66 -17.91 2.55
C LEU A 22 9.39 -17.92 3.36
N LEU A 23 8.55 -16.90 3.16
CA LEU A 23 7.21 -16.81 3.74
C LEU A 23 6.16 -17.18 2.70
N PHE A 24 5.25 -18.07 3.09
CA PHE A 24 4.15 -18.56 2.27
C PHE A 24 2.81 -18.21 2.91
N ILE A 25 1.82 -17.91 2.05
CA ILE A 25 0.42 -17.78 2.43
C ILE A 25 -0.38 -18.74 1.56
N ASN A 26 -1.08 -19.69 2.17
CA ASN A 26 -1.81 -20.77 1.48
C ASN A 26 -0.94 -21.49 0.42
N GLY A 27 0.34 -21.73 0.73
CA GLY A 27 1.29 -22.39 -0.18
C GLY A 27 1.88 -21.50 -1.29
N ILE A 28 1.51 -20.23 -1.38
CA ILE A 28 2.05 -19.28 -2.35
C ILE A 28 3.23 -18.51 -1.70
N PRO A 29 4.44 -18.50 -2.29
CA PRO A 29 5.57 -17.75 -1.74
C PRO A 29 5.37 -16.24 -1.96
N VAL A 30 5.32 -15.48 -0.87
CA VAL A 30 4.99 -14.05 -0.91
C VAL A 30 6.16 -13.15 -0.51
N VAL A 31 7.09 -13.62 0.34
CA VAL A 31 8.25 -12.83 0.76
C VAL A 31 9.49 -13.70 0.80
N ASP A 32 10.58 -13.17 0.24
CA ASP A 32 11.94 -13.71 0.34
C ASP A 32 12.76 -12.83 1.29
N ILE A 33 13.37 -13.44 2.30
CA ILE A 33 14.17 -12.75 3.32
C ILE A 33 15.58 -13.34 3.31
N GLU A 34 16.55 -12.49 3.01
CA GLU A 34 17.97 -12.83 2.94
C GLU A 34 18.73 -12.28 4.14
N ALA A 35 19.32 -13.18 4.92
CA ALA A 35 20.08 -12.87 6.12
C ALA A 35 21.58 -12.82 5.83
N LYS A 36 22.28 -11.87 6.46
CA LYS A 36 23.73 -11.72 6.34
C LYS A 36 24.34 -11.50 7.73
N THR A 37 25.56 -11.98 7.91
CA THR A 37 26.31 -11.80 9.16
C THR A 37 26.99 -10.43 9.20
N ALA A 38 27.02 -9.84 10.39
CA ALA A 38 27.83 -8.69 10.70
C ALA A 38 29.32 -9.05 10.75
N SER A 39 29.99 -9.13 9.60
CA SER A 39 31.45 -9.31 9.55
C SER A 39 32.15 -7.95 9.64
N TYR A 40 33.30 -7.90 10.34
CA TYR A 40 34.12 -6.67 10.46
C TYR A 40 34.40 -6.07 9.07
N GLY A 41 33.92 -4.85 8.82
CA GLY A 41 34.19 -4.07 7.61
C GLY A 41 33.06 -4.02 6.58
N HIS A 42 32.15 -5.00 6.51
CA HIS A 42 31.00 -4.98 5.59
C HIS A 42 29.82 -5.78 6.17
N ILE A 43 28.93 -5.06 6.86
CA ILE A 43 27.73 -5.59 7.50
C ILE A 43 26.53 -5.03 6.74
N ASP A 44 26.13 -5.64 5.62
CA ASP A 44 25.12 -4.98 4.80
C ASP A 44 23.93 -5.87 4.45
N TRP A 45 22.79 -5.53 5.06
CA TRP A 45 21.45 -5.88 4.58
C TRP A 45 21.33 -5.64 3.06
N ALA A 46 22.11 -4.70 2.51
CA ALA A 46 22.16 -4.43 1.09
C ALA A 46 22.70 -5.60 0.25
N GLU A 47 23.59 -6.44 0.78
CA GLU A 47 24.03 -7.63 0.04
C GLU A 47 22.90 -8.66 -0.04
N GLY A 48 22.13 -8.83 1.05
CA GLY A 48 20.88 -9.59 1.00
C GLY A 48 19.89 -9.02 -0.02
N ALA A 49 19.68 -7.71 -0.02
CA ALA A 49 18.83 -7.03 -1.00
C ALA A 49 19.30 -7.18 -2.46
N LYS A 50 20.61 -7.14 -2.70
CA LYS A 50 21.19 -7.43 -4.03
C LYS A 50 20.99 -8.89 -4.41
N GLN A 51 21.12 -9.80 -3.45
CA GLN A 51 20.94 -11.24 -3.68
C GLN A 51 19.53 -11.57 -4.13
N THR A 52 18.50 -10.96 -3.53
CA THR A 52 17.12 -11.16 -3.99
C THR A 52 16.93 -10.67 -5.43
N GLY A 53 17.60 -9.58 -5.83
CA GLY A 53 17.63 -9.12 -7.23
C GLY A 53 18.38 -10.04 -8.20
N ARG A 54 19.35 -10.82 -7.72
CA ARG A 54 19.97 -11.91 -8.51
C ARG A 54 19.03 -13.10 -8.63
N TYR A 55 18.39 -13.49 -7.52
CA TYR A 55 17.45 -14.60 -7.47
C TYR A 55 16.22 -14.37 -8.35
N ASP A 56 15.73 -13.14 -8.48
CA ASP A 56 14.69 -12.80 -9.44
C ASP A 56 15.04 -13.21 -10.89
N LYS A 57 16.32 -13.17 -11.27
CA LYS A 57 16.81 -13.59 -12.59
C LYS A 57 17.10 -15.09 -12.67
N GLU A 58 17.57 -15.69 -11.58
CA GLU A 58 18.04 -17.08 -11.54
C GLU A 58 16.93 -18.09 -11.23
N ILE A 59 15.95 -17.70 -10.41
CA ILE A 59 14.77 -18.49 -10.01
C ILE A 59 13.47 -17.68 -10.19
N PRO A 60 13.16 -17.19 -11.41
CA PRO A 60 12.05 -16.28 -11.66
C PRO A 60 10.67 -16.85 -11.27
N ASN A 61 10.53 -18.18 -11.25
CA ASN A 61 9.33 -18.86 -10.81
C ASN A 61 8.94 -18.59 -9.36
N LEU A 62 9.92 -18.35 -8.46
CA LEU A 62 9.65 -17.90 -7.09
C LEU A 62 9.09 -16.47 -7.10
N TYR A 63 9.58 -15.63 -7.99
CA TYR A 63 9.35 -14.19 -7.99
C TYR A 63 8.07 -13.75 -8.71
N TYR A 64 7.43 -14.64 -9.49
CA TYR A 64 6.11 -14.37 -10.09
C TYR A 64 5.03 -14.02 -9.05
N SER A 65 5.07 -14.64 -7.88
CA SER A 65 4.14 -14.38 -6.78
C SER A 65 4.74 -13.58 -5.61
N ASN A 66 6.05 -13.29 -5.69
CA ASN A 66 6.73 -12.49 -4.69
C ASN A 66 6.12 -11.07 -4.62
N CYS A 67 5.72 -10.69 -3.41
CA CYS A 67 5.15 -9.39 -3.13
C CYS A 67 6.26 -8.36 -2.87
N PHE A 68 7.24 -8.71 -2.02
CA PHE A 68 8.42 -7.92 -1.73
C PHE A 68 9.50 -8.80 -1.11
N CYS A 69 10.67 -8.23 -0.85
CA CYS A 69 11.80 -8.91 -0.23
C CYS A 69 12.32 -8.15 0.99
N ALA A 70 13.10 -8.82 1.84
CA ALA A 70 13.82 -8.18 2.93
C ALA A 70 15.29 -8.62 2.99
N GLY A 71 16.18 -7.66 3.21
CA GLY A 71 17.56 -7.90 3.58
C GLY A 71 17.73 -7.63 5.07
N VAL A 72 18.36 -8.56 5.80
CA VAL A 72 18.50 -8.45 7.26
C VAL A 72 19.91 -8.83 7.72
N ASN A 73 20.37 -8.12 8.75
CA ASN A 73 21.50 -8.51 9.58
C ASN A 73 21.10 -8.45 11.06
N GLU A 74 22.04 -8.65 11.97
CA GLU A 74 21.83 -8.70 13.42
C GLU A 74 21.32 -7.37 14.00
N LEU A 75 21.48 -6.25 13.29
CA LEU A 75 21.13 -4.91 13.77
C LEU A 75 19.86 -4.35 13.09
N ARG A 76 19.68 -4.60 11.80
CA ARG A 76 18.68 -3.92 10.98
C ARG A 76 18.12 -4.83 9.90
N MET A 77 16.83 -4.66 9.67
CA MET A 77 16.11 -5.20 8.52
C MET A 77 15.64 -4.05 7.63
N LYS A 78 15.78 -4.23 6.31
CA LYS A 78 15.18 -3.37 5.31
C LYS A 78 14.38 -4.20 4.32
N TYR A 79 13.31 -3.62 3.81
CA TYR A 79 12.45 -4.23 2.81
C TYR A 79 12.45 -3.42 1.53
N GLY A 80 12.15 -4.07 0.41
CA GLY A 80 12.12 -3.45 -0.89
C GLY A 80 11.67 -4.41 -1.97
N ILE A 81 11.65 -3.89 -3.20
CA ILE A 81 11.37 -4.70 -4.39
C ILE A 81 12.69 -5.27 -4.90
N PRO A 82 12.76 -6.59 -5.20
CA PRO A 82 13.97 -7.20 -5.73
C PRO A 82 14.39 -6.53 -7.04
N GLY A 83 15.70 -6.37 -7.24
CA GLY A 83 16.26 -5.73 -8.45
C GLY A 83 16.27 -4.20 -8.43
N GLU A 84 15.52 -3.56 -7.53
CA GLU A 84 15.50 -2.10 -7.39
C GLU A 84 16.76 -1.54 -6.73
N ARG A 85 17.05 -0.26 -7.02
CA ARG A 85 18.19 0.45 -6.42
C ARG A 85 18.06 0.48 -4.90
N LEU A 86 19.17 0.23 -4.19
CA LEU A 86 19.21 0.17 -2.72
C LEU A 86 18.70 1.43 -1.99
N GLN A 87 18.73 2.59 -2.64
CA GLN A 87 18.17 3.82 -2.10
C GLN A 87 16.64 3.75 -1.90
N TYR A 88 15.95 2.85 -2.60
CA TYR A 88 14.51 2.61 -2.46
C TYR A 88 14.17 1.52 -1.44
N TRP A 89 15.19 0.86 -0.87
CA TRP A 89 15.00 -0.11 0.20
C TRP A 89 14.88 0.62 1.54
N GLN A 90 13.76 0.38 2.21
CA GLN A 90 13.32 1.17 3.35
C GLN A 90 13.39 0.37 4.64
N GLN A 91 13.51 1.11 5.73
CA GLN A 91 13.38 0.56 7.08
C GLN A 91 11.95 0.82 7.56
N TRP A 92 11.34 -0.17 8.19
CA TRP A 92 10.03 -0.02 8.82
C TRP A 92 10.19 0.43 10.28
N ARG A 93 9.63 1.60 10.61
CA ARG A 93 9.91 2.30 11.89
C ARG A 93 8.73 2.43 12.83
N ASP A 94 7.59 1.82 12.48
CA ASP A 94 6.36 1.95 13.25
C ASP A 94 5.72 0.58 13.44
N PRO A 95 5.62 0.06 14.67
CA PRO A 95 5.05 -1.25 14.94
C PRO A 95 3.51 -1.24 14.91
N TYR A 96 2.85 -0.18 14.41
CA TYR A 96 1.40 -0.08 14.35
C TYR A 96 0.74 -1.40 13.85
N PRO A 97 -0.32 -1.88 14.52
CA PRO A 97 -1.04 -1.27 15.65
C PRO A 97 -0.47 -1.64 17.04
N HIS A 98 0.68 -2.33 17.11
CA HIS A 98 1.24 -2.85 18.37
C HIS A 98 1.86 -1.73 19.23
N THR A 99 1.20 -1.38 20.34
CA THR A 99 1.64 -0.31 21.25
C THR A 99 2.69 -0.76 22.27
N HIS A 100 2.85 -2.07 22.49
CA HIS A 100 3.82 -2.64 23.43
C HIS A 100 5.24 -2.73 22.85
N VAL A 101 5.41 -2.52 21.55
CA VAL A 101 6.71 -2.55 20.89
C VAL A 101 7.31 -1.14 20.91
N PRO A 102 8.49 -0.93 21.53
CA PRO A 102 9.12 0.38 21.53
C PRO A 102 9.57 0.78 20.13
N SER A 103 9.24 2.00 19.71
CA SER A 103 9.56 2.51 18.36
C SER A 103 11.06 2.61 18.05
N PHE A 104 11.91 2.68 19.08
CA PHE A 104 13.36 2.69 18.92
C PHE A 104 13.96 1.31 18.59
N ASN A 105 13.22 0.21 18.79
CA ASN A 105 13.70 -1.12 18.44
C ASN A 105 13.39 -1.42 16.97
N GLU A 106 14.33 -1.05 16.09
CA GLU A 106 14.17 -1.10 14.64
C GLU A 106 13.75 -2.48 14.11
N MET A 107 14.38 -3.54 14.63
CA MET A 107 14.11 -4.91 14.21
C MET A 107 12.70 -5.34 14.64
N LYS A 108 12.32 -5.12 15.90
CA LYS A 108 10.95 -5.42 16.36
C LYS A 108 9.91 -4.57 15.64
N CYS A 109 10.19 -3.30 15.36
CA CYS A 109 9.31 -2.46 14.56
C CYS A 109 9.03 -3.08 13.19
N THR A 110 10.04 -3.63 12.53
CA THR A 110 9.87 -4.28 11.22
C THR A 110 9.12 -5.60 11.34
N ILE A 111 9.50 -6.45 12.29
CA ILE A 111 8.84 -7.74 12.53
C ILE A 111 7.35 -7.56 12.82
N TYR A 112 6.99 -6.72 13.80
CA TYR A 112 5.59 -6.51 14.16
C TYR A 112 4.83 -5.64 13.14
N GLY A 113 5.50 -4.67 12.53
CA GLY A 113 4.86 -3.74 11.60
C GLY A 113 4.61 -4.30 10.21
N ILE A 114 5.42 -5.25 9.74
CA ILE A 114 5.25 -5.91 8.43
C ILE A 114 4.80 -7.36 8.57
N PHE A 115 5.45 -8.13 9.45
CA PHE A 115 5.35 -9.59 9.48
C PHE A 115 4.36 -10.14 10.52
N ASP A 116 3.67 -9.28 11.26
CA ASP A 116 2.41 -9.69 11.89
C ASP A 116 1.44 -10.19 10.79
N GLN A 117 0.77 -11.30 11.05
CA GLN A 117 -0.04 -11.99 10.04
C GLN A 117 -1.14 -11.09 9.44
N ALA A 118 -1.78 -10.24 10.27
CA ALA A 118 -2.81 -9.33 9.80
C ALA A 118 -2.21 -8.17 8.99
N ASN A 119 -1.08 -7.62 9.46
CA ASN A 119 -0.37 -6.57 8.73
C ASN A 119 0.18 -7.06 7.38
N LEU A 120 0.75 -8.27 7.31
CA LEU A 120 1.29 -8.86 6.09
C LEU A 120 0.18 -9.05 5.04
N LEU A 121 -0.96 -9.62 5.44
CA LEU A 121 -2.12 -9.76 4.57
C LEU A 121 -2.64 -8.42 4.08
N ASP A 122 -2.75 -7.43 4.98
CA ASP A 122 -3.20 -6.10 4.62
C ASP A 122 -2.24 -5.44 3.61
N LEU A 123 -0.93 -5.57 3.84
CA LEU A 123 0.10 -5.05 2.96
C LEU A 123 -0.01 -5.63 1.55
N ILE A 124 -0.10 -6.96 1.45
CA ILE A 124 -0.23 -7.66 0.16
C ILE A 124 -1.54 -7.27 -0.54
N GLN A 125 -2.65 -7.20 0.19
CA GLN A 125 -3.96 -6.94 -0.39
C GLN A 125 -4.15 -5.49 -0.83
N ASN A 126 -3.56 -4.52 -0.11
CA ASN A 126 -3.95 -3.11 -0.23
C ASN A 126 -2.80 -2.13 -0.44
N PHE A 127 -1.55 -2.50 -0.18
CA PHE A 127 -0.42 -1.57 -0.12
C PHE A 127 0.71 -1.86 -1.12
N ILE A 128 0.41 -2.66 -2.14
CA ILE A 128 1.26 -2.87 -3.30
C ILE A 128 0.51 -2.37 -4.53
N VAL A 129 1.17 -1.51 -5.30
CA VAL A 129 0.64 -0.93 -6.55
C VAL A 129 1.64 -1.16 -7.68
N PHE A 130 1.12 -1.16 -8.90
CA PHE A 130 1.90 -1.28 -10.11
C PHE A 130 1.66 -0.02 -10.95
N GLU A 131 2.74 0.66 -11.31
CA GLU A 131 2.70 1.88 -12.12
C GLU A 131 3.43 1.63 -13.43
N THR A 132 2.94 2.18 -14.53
CA THR A 132 3.65 2.14 -15.80
C THR A 132 4.41 3.45 -16.00
N GLU A 133 5.73 3.41 -15.83
CA GLU A 133 6.62 4.54 -16.08
C GLU A 133 7.45 4.27 -17.35
N HIS A 134 7.41 5.17 -18.33
CA HIS A 134 8.18 5.04 -19.58
C HIS A 134 8.01 3.68 -20.30
N GLY A 135 6.81 3.10 -20.24
CA GLY A 135 6.50 1.81 -20.86
C GLY A 135 6.94 0.58 -20.04
N GLN A 136 7.48 0.77 -18.83
CA GLN A 136 7.87 -0.29 -17.91
C GLN A 136 6.94 -0.32 -16.70
N THR A 137 6.47 -1.51 -16.33
CA THR A 137 5.67 -1.70 -15.12
C THR A 137 6.59 -1.80 -13.90
N ILE A 138 6.45 -0.84 -12.98
CA ILE A 138 7.19 -0.74 -11.73
C ILE A 138 6.27 -1.13 -10.57
N LYS A 139 6.72 -2.07 -9.75
CA LYS A 139 6.05 -2.45 -8.49
C LYS A 139 6.48 -1.49 -7.39
N LYS A 140 5.53 -0.95 -6.61
CA LYS A 140 5.79 -0.10 -5.44
C LYS A 140 5.06 -0.64 -4.22
N MET A 141 5.71 -0.58 -3.07
CA MET A 141 5.14 -0.95 -1.77
C MET A 141 5.05 0.28 -0.86
N ALA A 142 4.03 0.33 -0.02
CA ALA A 142 3.86 1.40 0.95
C ALA A 142 5.03 1.54 1.94
N ARG A 143 5.24 2.77 2.39
CA ARG A 143 6.06 3.14 3.55
C ARG A 143 5.24 3.06 4.83
N TYR A 144 5.89 2.84 5.97
CA TYR A 144 5.22 2.68 7.28
C TYR A 144 4.23 3.82 7.60
N GLN A 145 4.57 5.08 7.27
CA GLN A 145 3.68 6.21 7.51
C GLN A 145 2.43 6.18 6.62
N GLN A 146 2.54 5.68 5.38
CA GLN A 146 1.41 5.55 4.45
C GLN A 146 0.48 4.43 4.93
N PHE A 147 1.05 3.31 5.36
CA PHE A 147 0.32 2.20 5.96
C PHE A 147 -0.48 2.63 7.19
N ARG A 148 0.18 3.30 8.14
CA ARG A 148 -0.47 3.82 9.35
C ARG A 148 -1.54 4.85 9.03
N ALA A 149 -1.27 5.80 8.14
CA ALA A 149 -2.22 6.84 7.77
C ALA A 149 -3.48 6.25 7.13
N ALA A 150 -3.33 5.38 6.13
CA ALA A 150 -4.45 4.75 5.44
C ALA A 150 -5.31 3.90 6.41
N ASN A 151 -4.68 3.10 7.26
CA ASN A 151 -5.41 2.31 8.27
C ASN A 151 -6.16 3.21 9.28
N LYS A 152 -5.58 4.33 9.69
CA LYS A 152 -6.27 5.31 10.56
C LYS A 152 -7.40 6.06 9.86
N ILE A 153 -7.30 6.31 8.56
CA ILE A 153 -8.39 6.89 7.74
C ILE A 153 -9.56 5.90 7.71
N VAL A 154 -9.30 4.65 7.35
CA VAL A 154 -10.32 3.59 7.26
C VAL A 154 -11.02 3.38 8.60
N ALA A 155 -10.25 3.23 9.68
CA ALA A 155 -10.82 3.06 11.03
C ALA A 155 -11.75 4.22 11.43
N ARG A 156 -11.45 5.45 11.01
CA ARG A 156 -12.27 6.63 11.31
C ARG A 156 -13.51 6.72 10.43
N ALA A 157 -13.37 6.41 9.14
CA ALA A 157 -14.49 6.36 8.21
C ALA A 157 -15.52 5.29 8.62
N LEU A 158 -15.05 4.16 9.18
CA LEU A 158 -15.91 3.09 9.69
C LEU A 158 -16.65 3.43 10.99
N GLY A 159 -16.32 4.53 11.67
CA GLY A 159 -17.04 5.03 12.85
C GLY A 159 -18.42 5.62 12.51
N ILE A 160 -19.16 5.03 11.57
CA ILE A 160 -20.47 5.51 11.06
C ILE A 160 -21.56 5.52 12.15
N ASP A 161 -21.35 4.79 13.24
CA ASP A 161 -22.28 4.74 14.37
C ASP A 161 -21.84 5.61 15.55
N GLN A 162 -20.66 6.25 15.49
CA GLN A 162 -20.23 7.20 16.52
C GLN A 162 -20.89 8.56 16.26
N GLU A 163 -21.42 9.20 17.31
CA GLU A 163 -22.02 10.55 17.27
C GLU A 163 -21.21 11.48 16.36
N SER A 164 -21.92 12.19 15.49
CA SER A 164 -21.51 12.78 14.20
C SER A 164 -20.33 13.77 14.22
N GLY A 165 -19.63 13.95 15.34
CA GLY A 165 -18.53 14.91 15.49
C GLY A 165 -17.12 14.40 15.17
N ARG A 166 -16.84 13.09 15.12
CA ARG A 166 -15.45 12.54 15.06
C ARG A 166 -15.03 11.86 13.74
N ARG A 167 -15.73 12.11 12.63
CA ARG A 167 -15.46 11.47 11.32
C ARG A 167 -14.54 12.26 10.38
N ARG A 168 -14.17 13.47 10.78
CA ARG A 168 -13.19 14.30 10.06
C ARG A 168 -11.81 14.10 10.67
N GLY A 169 -10.76 14.27 9.87
CA GLY A 169 -9.39 14.17 10.32
C GLY A 169 -8.43 14.82 9.34
N ILE A 170 -7.26 15.21 9.83
CA ILE A 170 -6.19 15.81 9.03
C ILE A 170 -4.97 14.89 9.15
N ILE A 171 -4.37 14.54 8.01
CA ILE A 171 -3.09 13.84 7.98
C ILE A 171 -2.01 14.84 7.56
N TRP A 172 -1.05 15.08 8.46
CA TRP A 172 0.10 15.92 8.15
C TRP A 172 1.20 15.08 7.49
N HIS A 173 1.47 15.37 6.23
CA HIS A 173 2.54 14.76 5.45
C HIS A 173 3.59 15.81 5.06
N THR A 174 4.87 15.44 5.06
CA THR A 174 5.91 16.23 4.40
C THR A 174 5.79 16.14 2.87
N GLN A 175 6.35 17.10 2.14
CA GLN A 175 6.43 17.06 0.68
C GLN A 175 7.27 15.85 0.23
N GLY A 176 6.85 15.18 -0.85
CA GLY A 176 7.55 13.99 -1.37
C GLY A 176 7.37 12.72 -0.53
N SER A 177 6.52 12.73 0.52
CA SER A 177 6.29 11.54 1.36
C SER A 177 5.34 10.49 0.75
N GLY A 178 4.77 10.77 -0.43
CA GLY A 178 3.81 9.89 -1.12
C GLY A 178 2.37 10.05 -0.63
N LYS A 179 1.86 11.29 -0.59
CA LYS A 179 0.47 11.59 -0.18
C LYS A 179 -0.56 10.95 -1.11
N SER A 180 -0.33 11.05 -2.42
CA SER A 180 -1.20 10.46 -3.45
C SER A 180 -1.38 8.96 -3.25
N LEU A 181 -0.28 8.23 -3.09
CA LEU A 181 -0.31 6.80 -2.75
C LEU A 181 -1.05 6.52 -1.43
N THR A 182 -0.92 7.40 -0.43
CA THR A 182 -1.66 7.23 0.84
C THR A 182 -3.17 7.33 0.62
N MET A 183 -3.62 8.29 -0.18
CA MET A 183 -5.03 8.43 -0.56
C MET A 183 -5.52 7.23 -1.38
N LEU A 184 -4.71 6.75 -2.33
CA LEU A 184 -5.00 5.55 -3.11
C LEU A 184 -5.20 4.32 -2.22
N PHE A 185 -4.26 4.04 -1.31
CA PHE A 185 -4.36 2.91 -0.39
C PHE A 185 -5.60 3.02 0.51
N ALA A 186 -5.89 4.22 1.02
CA ALA A 186 -7.09 4.46 1.82
C ALA A 186 -8.37 4.24 1.00
N ALA A 187 -8.45 4.78 -0.22
CA ALA A 187 -9.60 4.65 -1.10
C ALA A 187 -9.89 3.19 -1.46
N ARG A 188 -8.85 2.43 -1.84
CA ARG A 188 -8.96 0.98 -2.12
C ARG A 188 -9.49 0.20 -0.92
N LYS A 189 -8.96 0.48 0.28
CA LYS A 189 -9.43 -0.17 1.52
C LYS A 189 -10.87 0.20 1.87
N LEU A 190 -11.27 1.46 1.68
CA LEU A 190 -12.64 1.91 1.90
C LEU A 190 -13.60 1.24 0.92
N TRP A 191 -13.26 1.22 -0.37
CA TRP A 191 -14.07 0.59 -1.41
C TRP A 191 -14.34 -0.89 -1.12
N ASN A 192 -13.27 -1.63 -0.79
CA ASN A 192 -13.36 -3.06 -0.51
C ASN A 192 -13.90 -3.39 0.89
N ASN A 193 -14.28 -2.40 1.70
CA ASN A 193 -14.77 -2.66 3.05
C ASN A 193 -16.27 -3.00 3.08
N PRO A 194 -16.67 -4.23 3.46
CA PRO A 194 -18.07 -4.63 3.44
C PRO A 194 -18.97 -3.78 4.37
N LYS A 195 -18.41 -3.24 5.46
CA LYS A 195 -19.17 -2.39 6.40
C LYS A 195 -19.66 -1.10 5.77
N LEU A 196 -19.02 -0.62 4.70
CA LEU A 196 -19.39 0.60 4.01
C LEU A 196 -20.46 0.39 2.91
N LYS A 197 -20.88 -0.86 2.66
CA LYS A 197 -21.99 -1.23 1.75
C LYS A 197 -21.92 -0.52 0.39
N GLN A 198 -20.84 -0.79 -0.37
CA GLN A 198 -20.56 -0.13 -1.65
C GLN A 198 -20.55 1.41 -1.52
N PRO A 199 -19.52 1.98 -0.87
CA PRO A 199 -19.43 3.42 -0.66
C PRO A 199 -19.15 4.19 -1.95
N THR A 200 -19.31 5.51 -1.90
CA THR A 200 -18.69 6.43 -2.87
C THR A 200 -17.47 7.04 -2.19
N ILE A 201 -16.30 6.85 -2.77
CA ILE A 201 -15.07 7.52 -2.31
C ILE A 201 -14.76 8.64 -3.28
N ILE A 202 -14.68 9.88 -2.80
CA ILE A 202 -14.32 11.02 -3.63
C ILE A 202 -12.89 11.41 -3.26
N ILE A 203 -11.97 11.29 -4.21
CA ILE A 203 -10.59 11.78 -4.09
C ILE A 203 -10.52 13.14 -4.76
N VAL A 204 -10.21 14.16 -3.97
CA VAL A 204 -10.05 15.53 -4.43
C VAL A 204 -8.57 15.84 -4.53
N VAL A 205 -8.10 16.18 -5.72
CA VAL A 205 -6.72 16.60 -5.96
C VAL A 205 -6.65 18.08 -6.31
N ASP A 206 -5.49 18.70 -6.10
CA ASP A 206 -5.30 20.14 -6.35
C ASP A 206 -5.28 20.47 -7.85
N ARG A 207 -4.67 19.62 -8.70
CA ARG A 207 -4.42 19.92 -10.12
C ARG A 207 -4.59 18.70 -11.04
N GLU A 208 -4.91 18.96 -12.30
CA GLU A 208 -5.18 17.94 -13.33
C GLU A 208 -4.03 16.96 -13.56
N GLN A 209 -2.77 17.40 -13.49
CA GLN A 209 -1.62 16.50 -13.63
C GLN A 209 -1.56 15.41 -12.54
N LEU A 210 -2.02 15.72 -11.31
CA LEU A 210 -2.11 14.74 -10.22
C LEU A 210 -3.30 13.79 -10.42
N GLN A 211 -4.34 14.26 -11.10
CA GLN A 211 -5.51 13.46 -11.48
C GLN A 211 -5.09 12.39 -12.49
N ASP A 212 -4.32 12.74 -13.53
CA ASP A 212 -3.85 11.78 -14.55
C ASP A 212 -2.90 10.71 -13.99
N GLN A 213 -2.02 11.11 -13.07
CA GLN A 213 -1.15 10.16 -12.35
C GLN A 213 -1.97 9.18 -11.48
N MET A 214 -2.91 9.70 -10.68
CA MET A 214 -3.78 8.86 -9.86
C MET A 214 -4.66 7.92 -10.68
N ILE A 215 -5.15 8.40 -11.83
CA ILE A 215 -5.89 7.61 -12.81
C ILE A 215 -5.02 6.44 -13.26
N GLY A 216 -3.78 6.69 -13.72
CA GLY A 216 -2.85 5.63 -14.11
C GLY A 216 -2.64 4.59 -13.00
N GLU A 217 -2.43 5.03 -11.76
CA GLU A 217 -2.27 4.12 -10.61
C GLU A 217 -3.55 3.33 -10.27
N LEU A 218 -4.73 3.94 -10.38
CA LEU A 218 -6.04 3.31 -10.09
C LEU A 218 -6.45 2.30 -11.17
N PHE A 219 -6.31 2.66 -12.44
CA PHE A 219 -6.68 1.80 -13.57
C PHE A 219 -5.76 0.56 -13.67
N ASN A 220 -4.47 0.70 -13.35
CA ASN A 220 -3.53 -0.42 -13.36
C ASN A 220 -3.70 -1.40 -12.19
N THR A 221 -4.58 -1.11 -11.23
CA THR A 221 -4.83 -1.97 -10.05
C THR A 221 -6.16 -2.74 -10.09
N ASN A 222 -6.76 -2.92 -11.28
CA ASN A 222 -8.05 -3.61 -11.46
C ASN A 222 -9.22 -2.98 -10.67
N SER A 223 -9.17 -1.67 -10.43
CA SER A 223 -10.30 -0.96 -9.84
C SER A 223 -11.32 -0.66 -10.94
N GLU A 224 -12.17 -1.64 -11.29
CA GLU A 224 -13.23 -1.49 -12.32
C GLU A 224 -14.27 -0.40 -12.01
N ASN A 225 -14.23 0.19 -10.81
CA ASN A 225 -15.17 1.19 -10.33
C ASN A 225 -14.49 2.53 -10.05
N VAL A 226 -13.78 3.07 -11.04
CA VAL A 226 -13.17 4.41 -10.99
C VAL A 226 -13.80 5.31 -12.03
N ALA A 227 -14.31 6.46 -11.61
CA ALA A 227 -14.83 7.51 -12.46
C ALA A 227 -14.01 8.79 -12.28
N VAL A 228 -13.87 9.56 -13.36
CA VAL A 228 -13.19 10.85 -13.36
C VAL A 228 -14.22 11.90 -13.65
N ALA A 229 -14.44 12.83 -12.73
CA ALA A 229 -15.38 13.91 -12.95
C ALA A 229 -14.76 14.92 -13.91
N MET A 230 -15.31 15.08 -15.11
CA MET A 230 -14.72 15.96 -16.14
C MET A 230 -15.18 17.42 -16.03
N SER A 231 -16.34 17.68 -15.39
CA SER A 231 -16.91 19.02 -15.21
C SER A 231 -17.68 19.12 -13.90
N ILE A 232 -18.11 20.33 -13.53
CA ILE A 232 -19.02 20.58 -12.39
C ILE A 232 -20.32 19.78 -12.56
N GLN A 233 -20.88 19.78 -13.77
CA GLN A 233 -22.11 19.07 -14.11
C GLN A 233 -21.94 17.55 -13.99
N ASP A 234 -20.79 17.04 -14.44
CA ASP A 234 -20.46 15.62 -14.35
C ASP A 234 -20.26 15.17 -12.90
N LEU A 235 -19.58 15.98 -12.07
CA LEU A 235 -19.45 15.69 -10.64
C LEU A 235 -20.82 15.68 -9.94
N ARG A 236 -21.73 16.61 -10.27
CA ARG A 236 -23.11 16.60 -9.73
C ARG A 236 -23.84 15.32 -10.10
N ARG A 237 -23.75 14.90 -11.36
CA ARG A 237 -24.33 13.66 -11.86
C ARG A 237 -23.78 12.45 -11.12
N LEU A 238 -22.46 12.37 -10.95
CA LEU A 238 -21.80 11.25 -10.27
C LEU A 238 -22.15 11.17 -8.78
N VAL A 239 -22.33 12.29 -8.09
CA VAL A 239 -22.56 12.29 -6.63
C VAL A 239 -24.05 12.23 -6.28
N GLY A 240 -24.90 12.96 -7.00
CA GLY A 240 -26.25 13.30 -6.55
C GLY A 240 -27.41 12.86 -7.44
N GLU A 241 -27.18 12.53 -8.72
CA GLU A 241 -28.27 12.05 -9.58
C GLU A 241 -28.55 10.56 -9.35
N GLY A 242 -29.84 10.20 -9.26
CA GLY A 242 -30.28 8.83 -8.94
C GLY A 242 -29.83 8.37 -7.55
N ASP A 243 -29.16 7.22 -7.47
CA ASP A 243 -28.55 6.70 -6.23
C ASP A 243 -27.05 7.10 -6.11
N GLY A 244 -26.54 7.91 -7.04
CA GLY A 244 -25.12 8.27 -7.15
C GLY A 244 -24.21 7.11 -7.56
N TYR A 245 -23.03 7.44 -8.10
CA TYR A 245 -22.02 6.48 -8.52
C TYR A 245 -21.44 5.71 -7.33
N ARG A 246 -21.29 4.40 -7.47
CA ARG A 246 -20.74 3.48 -6.46
C ARG A 246 -19.32 3.10 -6.90
N GLY A 247 -18.33 3.71 -6.27
CA GLY A 247 -16.93 3.56 -6.68
C GLY A 247 -16.06 4.70 -6.18
N ILE A 248 -14.90 4.85 -6.81
CA ILE A 248 -13.94 5.92 -6.57
C ILE A 248 -14.17 7.01 -7.62
N ILE A 249 -14.44 8.24 -7.20
CA ILE A 249 -14.52 9.42 -8.06
C ILE A 249 -13.25 10.24 -7.85
N VAL A 250 -12.50 10.48 -8.92
CA VAL A 250 -11.36 11.42 -8.89
C VAL A 250 -11.81 12.76 -9.46
N THR A 251 -11.55 13.85 -8.73
CA THR A 251 -11.95 15.21 -9.11
C THR A 251 -10.97 16.26 -8.58
N ILE A 252 -11.13 17.51 -8.98
CA ILE A 252 -10.36 18.66 -8.48
C ILE A 252 -11.25 19.60 -7.68
N VAL A 253 -10.65 20.39 -6.77
CA VAL A 253 -11.36 21.33 -5.90
C VAL A 253 -12.27 22.28 -6.69
N ASN A 254 -11.80 22.81 -7.82
CA ASN A 254 -12.55 23.75 -8.65
C ASN A 254 -13.86 23.17 -9.20
N LYS A 255 -13.98 21.84 -9.33
CA LYS A 255 -15.21 21.20 -9.83
C LYS A 255 -16.35 21.24 -8.80
N PHE A 256 -16.09 21.64 -7.55
CA PHE A 256 -17.13 21.86 -6.54
C PHE A 256 -17.71 23.28 -6.54
N GLU A 257 -17.19 24.19 -7.37
CA GLU A 257 -17.64 25.58 -7.39
C GLU A 257 -19.14 25.70 -7.75
N GLY A 258 -19.87 26.52 -6.99
CA GLY A 258 -21.30 26.73 -7.17
C GLY A 258 -22.19 25.50 -6.91
N MET A 259 -21.68 24.43 -6.30
CA MET A 259 -22.49 23.28 -5.90
C MET A 259 -23.33 23.58 -4.65
N GLN A 260 -24.53 22.97 -4.56
CA GLN A 260 -25.35 23.02 -3.36
C GLN A 260 -24.67 22.30 -2.19
N VAL A 261 -24.99 22.72 -0.97
CA VAL A 261 -24.39 22.19 0.28
C VAL A 261 -24.71 20.71 0.51
N GLU A 262 -25.84 20.22 -0.03
CA GLU A 262 -26.27 18.83 0.11
C GLU A 262 -26.43 18.17 -1.27
N LEU A 263 -25.36 17.49 -1.72
CA LEU A 263 -25.36 16.77 -3.00
C LEU A 263 -25.97 15.36 -2.90
N SER A 264 -26.01 14.76 -1.72
CA SER A 264 -26.55 13.42 -1.50
C SER A 264 -26.92 13.21 -0.03
N LYS A 265 -27.98 12.43 0.21
CA LYS A 265 -28.41 12.01 1.56
C LYS A 265 -27.70 10.75 2.07
N ARG A 266 -26.83 10.15 1.26
CA ARG A 266 -26.15 8.90 1.59
C ARG A 266 -25.10 9.11 2.68
N SER A 267 -25.15 8.26 3.70
CA SER A 267 -24.20 8.29 4.84
C SER A 267 -22.86 7.58 4.56
N ASN A 268 -22.75 6.89 3.42
CA ASN A 268 -21.57 6.11 3.03
C ASN A 268 -20.75 6.77 1.90
N ILE A 269 -20.70 8.11 1.90
CA ILE A 269 -19.82 8.90 1.04
C ILE A 269 -18.60 9.32 1.86
N VAL A 270 -17.40 9.01 1.39
CA VAL A 270 -16.14 9.38 2.04
C VAL A 270 -15.33 10.27 1.11
N MET A 271 -14.94 11.45 1.59
CA MET A 271 -14.12 12.38 0.83
C MET A 271 -12.69 12.39 1.37
N LEU A 272 -11.72 12.20 0.48
CA LEU A 272 -10.28 12.32 0.73
C LEU A 272 -9.79 13.57 0.00
N VAL A 273 -9.15 14.49 0.73
CA VAL A 273 -8.64 15.78 0.24
C VAL A 273 -7.18 15.91 0.61
#